data_AF-A0AAV5N111-F1
#
_entry.id   AF-A0AAV5N111-F1
#
_cell.length_a   1.000
_cell.length_b   1.000
_cell.length_c   1.000
_cell.angle_alpha   90.00
_cell.angle_beta   90.00
_cell.angle_gamma   90.00
#
_symmetry.space_group_name_H-M   'P 1'
#
loop_
_entity.id
_entity.type
_entity.pdbx_description
1 polymer ?
#
loop_
_entity_poly.entity_id
_entity_poly.type
_entity_poly.pdbx_seq_one_letter_code
_entity_poly.pdbx_strand_id
1 'polypeptide(L)'
;MFNNMKKATMRALRIEHIEKYDDIPDVNFFLIREYFRRVAIMFSFLEGKHTPSPRFDCCRILGIECQQSIGMEIDKLRSTLIEKTGNAYIAAYLIEYIKWNYFIDLKNAIAVKNRDVFEPLIRIFENGCTIGFHHGEFMVGKYSLGKINVAKEITNKPFIFT
;
A
#
# COMPACT_ATOMS: atom_id res chain seq x y z
N MET A 1 10.50 13.42 -17.18
CA MET A 1 10.80 13.83 -15.78
C MET A 1 9.80 13.15 -14.85
N PHE A 2 10.27 12.36 -13.88
CA PHE A 2 9.42 11.56 -12.97
C PHE A 2 8.86 12.40 -11.81
N ASN A 3 7.87 13.25 -12.09
CA ASN A 3 7.33 14.21 -11.13
C ASN A 3 6.50 13.55 -10.03
N ASN A 4 5.66 12.56 -10.37
CA ASN A 4 4.83 11.86 -9.39
C ASN A 4 5.71 11.00 -8.48
N MET A 5 6.66 10.26 -9.03
CA MET A 5 7.60 9.47 -8.23
C MET A 5 8.37 10.34 -7.25
N LYS A 6 8.95 11.46 -7.70
CA LYS A 6 9.71 12.36 -6.82
C LYS A 6 8.84 12.91 -5.68
N LYS A 7 7.59 13.31 -5.96
CA LYS A 7 6.64 13.76 -4.93
C LYS A 7 6.29 12.63 -3.95
N ALA A 8 6.06 11.42 -4.46
CA ALA A 8 5.78 10.25 -3.64
C ALA A 8 6.95 9.91 -2.71
N THR A 9 8.18 9.92 -3.22
CA THR A 9 9.40 9.73 -2.41
C THR A 9 9.52 10.77 -1.31
N MET A 10 9.34 12.05 -1.64
CA MET A 10 9.41 13.14 -0.65
C MET A 10 8.30 13.05 0.40
N ARG A 11 7.11 12.55 0.05
CA ARG A 11 6.01 12.33 1.00
C ARG A 11 6.31 11.12 1.91
N ALA A 12 6.76 10.01 1.33
CA ALA A 12 7.11 8.80 2.08
C ALA A 12 8.23 9.05 3.09
N LEU A 13 9.23 9.86 2.72
CA LEU A 13 10.33 10.22 3.61
C LEU A 13 9.93 11.14 4.77
N ARG A 14 8.73 11.72 4.79
CA ARG A 14 8.21 12.49 5.94
C ARG A 14 7.48 11.62 6.95
N ILE A 15 7.21 10.36 6.61
CA ILE A 15 6.58 9.41 7.52
C ILE A 15 7.67 8.88 8.43
N GLU A 16 7.47 9.09 9.73
CA GLU A 16 8.39 8.68 10.78
C GLU A 16 7.69 7.70 11.72
N HIS A 17 8.48 6.94 12.46
CA HIS A 17 7.98 6.13 13.56
C HIS A 17 7.37 7.06 14.59
N ILE A 18 6.07 6.96 14.79
CA ILE A 18 5.37 7.66 15.85
C ILE A 18 4.99 6.60 16.87
N GLU A 19 5.54 6.72 18.08
CA GLU A 19 5.10 5.95 19.26
C GLU A 19 3.71 6.42 19.72
N LYS A 20 2.70 6.31 18.85
CA LYS A 20 1.30 6.53 19.23
C LYS A 20 0.62 5.19 19.35
N TYR A 21 0.52 4.73 20.59
CA TYR A 21 -0.26 3.58 20.98
C TYR A 21 -1.48 4.08 21.77
N ASP A 22 -2.69 3.88 21.24
CA ASP A 22 -3.67 2.93 21.80
C ASP A 22 -5.07 3.03 21.18
N ASP A 23 -5.42 4.16 20.58
CA ASP A 23 -6.67 4.31 19.84
C ASP A 23 -6.42 4.43 18.34
N ILE A 24 -7.10 3.59 17.57
CA ILE A 24 -7.30 3.81 16.15
C ILE A 24 -8.56 4.64 16.04
N PRO A 25 -8.48 5.93 15.66
CA PRO A 25 -9.69 6.69 15.36
C PRO A 25 -10.49 5.96 14.28
N ASP A 26 -11.83 5.98 14.34
CA ASP A 26 -12.72 5.37 13.33
C ASP A 26 -12.33 5.74 11.89
N VAL A 27 -11.74 6.93 11.72
CA VAL A 27 -11.17 7.44 10.46
C VAL A 27 -10.14 6.48 9.86
N ASN A 28 -9.28 5.85 10.66
CA ASN A 28 -8.25 4.92 10.18
C ASN A 28 -8.86 3.58 9.73
N PHE A 29 -9.94 3.10 10.37
CA PHE A 29 -10.71 1.94 9.87
C PHE A 29 -11.41 2.24 8.54
N PHE A 30 -11.98 3.44 8.39
CA PHE A 30 -12.54 3.87 7.11
C PHE A 30 -11.48 3.91 6.02
N LEU A 31 -10.28 4.44 6.32
CA LEU A 31 -9.18 4.50 5.38
C LEU A 31 -8.67 3.11 4.98
N ILE A 32 -8.59 2.16 5.92
CA ILE A 32 -8.06 0.83 5.58
C ILE A 32 -9.06 0.04 4.73
N ARG A 33 -10.36 0.18 5.02
CA ARG A 33 -11.43 -0.38 4.20
C ARG A 33 -11.43 0.23 2.80
N GLU A 34 -11.25 1.54 2.72
CA GLU A 34 -11.18 2.23 1.45
C GLU A 34 -9.95 1.82 0.63
N TYR A 35 -8.81 1.54 1.29
CA TYR A 35 -7.65 0.95 0.64
C TYR A 35 -8.00 -0.39 -0.01
N PHE A 36 -8.53 -1.34 0.76
CA PHE A 36 -8.85 -2.67 0.22
C PHE A 36 -9.90 -2.63 -0.89
N ARG A 37 -10.94 -1.79 -0.75
CA ARG A 37 -11.94 -1.55 -1.81
C ARG A 37 -11.29 -1.08 -3.10
N ARG A 38 -10.35 -0.12 -3.04
CA ARG A 38 -9.64 0.39 -4.23
C ARG A 38 -8.75 -0.69 -4.85
N VAL A 39 -8.06 -1.49 -4.04
CA VAL A 39 -7.26 -2.62 -4.54
C VAL A 39 -8.13 -3.66 -5.23
N ALA A 40 -9.29 -4.01 -4.65
CA ALA A 40 -10.24 -4.95 -5.25
C ALA A 40 -10.77 -4.46 -6.61
N ILE A 41 -11.14 -3.18 -6.71
CA ILE A 41 -11.55 -2.55 -7.97
C ILE A 41 -10.41 -2.58 -8.98
N MET A 42 -9.19 -2.22 -8.56
CA MET A 42 -8.01 -2.27 -9.44
C MET A 42 -7.77 -3.68 -9.98
N PHE A 43 -7.88 -4.71 -9.13
CA PHE A 43 -7.74 -6.11 -9.54
C PHE A 43 -8.83 -6.58 -10.49
N SER A 44 -10.03 -5.99 -10.48
CA SER A 44 -11.07 -6.29 -11.48
C SER A 44 -10.65 -5.92 -12.91
N PHE A 45 -9.67 -5.02 -13.08
CA PHE A 45 -9.10 -4.66 -14.38
C PHE A 45 -7.91 -5.53 -14.80
N LEU A 46 -7.48 -6.47 -13.95
CA LEU A 46 -6.37 -7.37 -14.19
C LEU A 46 -6.92 -8.77 -14.48
N GLU A 47 -7.10 -9.10 -15.76
CA GLU A 47 -7.64 -10.38 -16.29
C GLU A 47 -7.03 -11.63 -15.61
N GLY A 48 -7.56 -12.03 -14.45
CA GLY A 48 -7.07 -13.17 -13.67
C GLY A 48 -5.78 -12.95 -12.87
N LYS A 49 -5.12 -11.79 -12.96
CA LYS A 49 -3.91 -11.46 -12.17
C LYS A 49 -4.28 -10.79 -10.84
N HIS A 50 -4.89 -11.56 -9.93
CA HIS A 50 -5.16 -11.10 -8.57
C HIS A 50 -4.24 -11.79 -7.57
N THR A 51 -3.81 -11.06 -6.54
CA THR A 51 -3.16 -11.65 -5.37
C THR A 51 -4.18 -11.72 -4.23
N PRO A 52 -4.18 -12.78 -3.40
CA PRO A 52 -5.05 -12.84 -2.23
C PRO A 52 -4.67 -11.77 -1.18
N SER A 53 -3.44 -11.26 -1.26
CA SER A 53 -2.89 -10.23 -0.38
C SER A 53 -3.24 -8.81 -0.86
N PRO A 54 -3.59 -7.89 0.05
CA PRO A 54 -3.76 -6.48 -0.27
C PRO A 54 -2.45 -5.77 -0.58
N ARG A 55 -1.32 -6.28 -0.06
CA ARG A 55 0.01 -5.91 -0.58
C ARG A 55 0.24 -6.61 -1.90
N PHE A 56 0.54 -5.84 -2.94
CA PHE A 56 0.89 -6.35 -4.27
C PHE A 56 2.24 -5.78 -4.72
N ASP A 57 2.94 -6.54 -5.54
CA ASP A 57 4.15 -6.07 -6.22
C ASP A 57 3.72 -5.40 -7.53
N CYS A 58 3.90 -4.08 -7.61
CA CYS A 58 3.46 -3.27 -8.75
C CYS A 58 4.05 -3.75 -10.09
N CYS A 59 5.29 -4.21 -10.08
CA CYS A 59 5.98 -4.69 -11.29
C CYS A 59 5.33 -5.99 -11.76
N ARG A 60 5.09 -6.92 -10.83
CA ARG A 60 4.45 -8.21 -11.10
C ARG A 60 3.02 -8.06 -11.63
N ILE A 61 2.17 -7.27 -10.97
CA ILE A 61 0.77 -7.10 -11.42
C ILE A 61 0.67 -6.38 -12.76
N LEU A 62 1.57 -5.45 -13.05
CA LEU A 62 1.60 -4.77 -14.36
C LEU A 62 2.29 -5.59 -15.45
N GLY A 63 2.86 -6.76 -15.12
CA GLY A 63 3.58 -7.60 -16.08
C GLY A 63 4.84 -6.96 -16.63
N ILE A 64 5.47 -6.09 -15.84
CA ILE A 64 6.68 -5.35 -16.23
C ILE A 64 7.83 -5.88 -15.38
N GLU A 65 8.89 -6.37 -16.04
CA GLU A 65 10.16 -6.61 -15.34
C GLU A 65 10.75 -5.27 -14.93
N CYS A 66 10.63 -4.90 -13.64
CA CYS A 66 11.21 -3.67 -13.08
C CYS A 66 12.75 -3.63 -13.09
N GLN A 67 13.40 -4.60 -13.71
CA GLN A 67 14.74 -5.02 -13.34
C GLN A 67 15.88 -4.17 -13.91
N GLN A 68 15.62 -3.09 -14.64
CA GLN A 68 16.73 -2.33 -15.25
C GLN A 68 16.78 -0.82 -14.97
N SER A 69 15.67 -0.14 -14.65
CA SER A 69 15.71 1.33 -14.53
C SER A 69 15.80 1.89 -13.10
N ILE A 70 15.36 1.16 -12.07
CA ILE A 70 15.10 1.75 -10.74
C ILE A 70 15.55 0.91 -9.52
N GLY A 71 16.02 -0.33 -9.74
CA GLY A 71 16.28 -1.30 -8.66
C GLY A 71 17.19 -0.78 -7.54
N MET A 72 18.36 -0.24 -7.90
CA MET A 72 19.34 0.24 -6.91
C MET A 72 18.84 1.45 -6.09
N GLU A 73 18.10 2.37 -6.70
CA GLU A 73 17.52 3.52 -5.99
C GLU A 73 16.43 3.09 -5.01
N ILE A 74 15.61 2.11 -5.41
CA ILE A 74 14.57 1.54 -4.54
C ILE A 74 15.16 0.78 -3.36
N ASP A 75 16.24 0.02 -3.57
CA ASP A 75 16.86 -0.76 -2.50
C ASP A 75 17.50 0.15 -1.45
N LYS A 76 18.22 1.20 -1.88
CA LYS A 76 18.74 2.21 -0.94
C LYS A 76 17.61 2.90 -0.18
N LEU A 77 16.53 3.26 -0.87
CA LEU A 77 15.38 3.91 -0.27
C LEU A 77 14.67 3.01 0.75
N ARG A 78 14.60 1.70 0.49
CA ARG A 78 13.99 0.73 1.40
C ARG A 78 14.66 0.76 2.76
N SER A 79 16.00 0.69 2.81
CA SER A 79 16.74 0.73 4.06
C SER A 79 16.47 2.02 4.84
N THR A 80 16.48 3.17 4.17
CA THR A 80 16.12 4.46 4.78
C THR A 80 14.69 4.47 5.34
N LEU A 81 13.72 3.91 4.60
CA LEU A 81 12.33 3.87 5.06
C LEU A 81 12.15 2.92 6.25
N ILE A 82 12.87 1.79 6.30
CA ILE A 82 12.85 0.89 7.46
C ILE A 82 13.38 1.63 8.70
N GLU A 83 14.51 2.31 8.58
CA GLU A 83 15.10 3.10 9.67
C GLU A 83 14.14 4.20 10.15
N LYS A 84 13.54 4.97 9.25
CA LYS A 84 12.63 6.05 9.61
C LYS A 84 11.32 5.57 10.23
N THR A 85 10.76 4.48 9.73
CA THR A 85 9.43 4.02 10.17
C THR A 85 9.48 2.98 11.29
N GLY A 86 10.66 2.39 11.57
CA GLY A 86 10.80 1.29 12.53
C GLY A 86 10.03 0.02 12.13
N ASN A 87 9.42 -0.03 10.94
CA ASN A 87 8.49 -1.09 10.55
C ASN A 87 8.69 -1.49 9.07
N ALA A 88 9.20 -2.71 8.87
CA ALA A 88 9.47 -3.24 7.53
C ALA A 88 8.21 -3.41 6.65
N TYR A 89 7.03 -3.61 7.23
CA TYR A 89 5.78 -3.66 6.47
C TYR A 89 5.41 -2.29 5.93
N ILE A 90 5.47 -1.24 6.75
CA ILE A 90 5.22 0.13 6.31
C ILE A 90 6.20 0.49 5.19
N ALA A 91 7.49 0.25 5.39
CA ALA A 91 8.50 0.49 4.37
C ALA A 91 8.19 -0.25 3.05
N ALA A 92 7.74 -1.51 3.12
CA ALA A 92 7.36 -2.26 1.93
C ALA A 92 6.17 -1.63 1.19
N TYR A 93 5.12 -1.19 1.88
CA TYR A 93 4.00 -0.50 1.24
C TYR A 93 4.39 0.87 0.66
N LEU A 94 5.25 1.62 1.34
CA LEU A 94 5.78 2.89 0.84
C LEU A 94 6.59 2.71 -0.44
N ILE A 95 7.37 1.64 -0.56
CA ILE A 95 8.08 1.30 -1.81
C ILE A 95 7.09 1.02 -2.94
N GLU A 96 6.03 0.26 -2.69
CA GLU A 96 5.01 -0.01 -3.71
C GLU A 96 4.24 1.26 -4.11
N TYR A 97 3.94 2.15 -3.16
CA TYR A 97 3.38 3.47 -3.46
C TYR A 97 4.29 4.30 -4.38
N ILE A 98 5.60 4.30 -4.17
CA ILE A 98 6.56 5.04 -5.00
C ILE A 98 6.66 4.42 -6.39
N LYS A 99 6.74 3.08 -6.49
CA LYS A 99 6.69 2.36 -7.77
C LYS A 99 5.41 2.67 -8.54
N TRP A 100 4.26 2.73 -7.86
CA TRP A 100 2.99 3.08 -8.49
C TRP A 100 3.03 4.46 -9.14
N ASN A 101 3.59 5.45 -8.43
CA ASN A 101 3.75 6.79 -8.95
C ASN A 101 4.76 6.89 -10.11
N TYR A 102 5.79 6.04 -10.12
CA TYR A 102 6.66 5.86 -11.28
C TYR A 102 5.88 5.35 -12.50
N PHE A 103 5.00 4.35 -12.32
CA PHE A 103 4.17 3.86 -13.41
C PHE A 103 3.12 4.88 -13.91
N ILE A 104 2.64 5.75 -13.03
CA ILE A 104 1.82 6.91 -13.42
C ILE A 104 2.61 7.87 -14.30
N ASP A 105 3.87 8.16 -13.94
CA ASP A 105 4.76 8.99 -14.76
C ASP A 105 5.02 8.35 -16.15
N LEU A 106 5.13 7.02 -16.22
CA LEU A 106 5.23 6.24 -17.46
C LEU A 106 3.91 6.12 -18.24
N LYS A 107 2.81 6.72 -17.77
CA LYS A 107 1.48 6.66 -18.40
C LYS A 107 0.92 5.24 -18.53
N ASN A 108 1.28 4.32 -17.63
CA ASN A 108 0.66 3.01 -17.59
C ASN A 108 -0.85 3.15 -17.35
N ALA A 109 -1.66 2.57 -18.23
CA ALA A 109 -3.11 2.79 -18.24
C ALA A 109 -3.79 2.37 -16.92
N ILE A 110 -3.36 1.25 -16.33
CA ILE A 110 -3.93 0.73 -15.08
C ILE A 110 -3.54 1.62 -13.90
N ALA A 111 -2.27 2.02 -13.83
CA ALA A 111 -1.77 2.94 -12.80
C ALA A 111 -2.44 4.32 -12.88
N VAL A 112 -2.61 4.87 -14.08
CA VAL A 112 -3.29 6.15 -14.29
C VAL A 112 -4.77 6.07 -13.91
N LYS A 113 -5.47 4.98 -14.26
CA LYS A 113 -6.87 4.76 -13.92
C LYS A 113 -7.09 4.60 -12.42
N ASN A 114 -6.12 4.04 -11.69
CA ASN A 114 -6.18 3.80 -10.25
C ASN A 114 -5.10 4.60 -9.50
N ARG A 115 -4.94 5.88 -9.87
CA ARG A 115 -3.82 6.72 -9.43
C ARG A 115 -3.74 6.94 -7.91
N ASP A 116 -4.86 6.79 -7.23
CA ASP A 116 -5.06 7.05 -5.81
C ASP A 116 -5.28 5.76 -4.99
N VAL A 117 -4.93 4.59 -5.55
CA VAL A 117 -5.10 3.29 -4.88
C VAL A 117 -4.42 3.25 -3.51
N PHE A 118 -3.23 3.85 -3.38
CA PHE A 118 -2.47 3.89 -2.14
C PHE A 118 -2.84 5.05 -1.21
N GLU A 119 -3.61 6.05 -1.67
CA GLU A 119 -3.87 7.28 -0.90
C GLU A 119 -4.42 7.00 0.52
N PRO A 120 -5.42 6.10 0.70
CA PRO A 120 -5.94 5.85 2.04
C PRO A 120 -4.87 5.28 2.98
N LEU A 121 -4.01 4.40 2.46
CA LEU A 121 -2.94 3.78 3.24
C LEU A 121 -1.85 4.78 3.60
N ILE A 122 -1.48 5.69 2.69
CA ILE A 122 -0.52 6.75 3.01
C ILE A 122 -1.05 7.66 4.12
N ARG A 123 -2.33 8.02 4.10
CA ARG A 123 -2.95 8.82 5.17
C ARG A 123 -2.93 8.11 6.53
N ILE A 124 -3.11 6.78 6.55
CA ILE A 124 -2.98 5.98 7.77
C ILE A 124 -1.57 6.09 8.35
N PHE A 125 -0.55 5.96 7.51
CA PHE A 125 0.85 6.08 7.94
C PHE A 125 1.20 7.51 8.38
N GLU A 126 0.68 8.53 7.69
CA GLU A 126 0.83 9.94 8.09
C GLU A 126 0.18 10.23 9.45
N ASN A 127 -0.89 9.51 9.80
CA ASN A 127 -1.53 9.58 11.12
C ASN A 127 -0.74 8.84 12.21
N GLY A 128 0.43 8.26 11.89
CA GLY A 128 1.28 7.52 12.82
C GLY A 128 0.79 6.10 13.13
N CYS A 129 -0.12 5.57 12.32
CA CYS A 129 -0.68 4.25 12.55
C CYS A 129 0.27 3.17 12.01
N THR A 130 0.47 2.13 12.82
CA THR A 130 1.29 0.98 12.47
C THR A 130 0.45 -0.13 11.84
N ILE A 131 1.09 -0.94 11.01
CA ILE A 131 0.48 -2.14 10.45
C ILE A 131 1.38 -3.35 10.66
N GLY A 132 0.79 -4.52 10.66
CA GLY A 132 1.50 -5.79 10.78
C GLY A 132 0.70 -6.94 10.20
N PHE A 133 1.28 -8.13 10.26
CA PHE A 133 0.56 -9.37 9.95
C PHE A 133 0.79 -10.36 11.09
N HIS A 134 -0.30 -10.94 11.59
CA HIS A 134 -0.25 -11.97 12.64
C HIS A 134 -1.15 -13.14 12.23
N HIS A 135 -0.60 -14.34 12.09
CA HIS A 135 -1.32 -15.54 11.60
C HIS A 135 -2.12 -15.36 10.28
N GLY A 136 -1.64 -14.50 9.38
CA GLY A 136 -2.33 -14.19 8.12
C GLY A 136 -3.45 -13.16 8.24
N GLU A 137 -3.64 -12.59 9.43
CA GLU A 137 -4.52 -11.46 9.67
C GLU A 137 -3.77 -10.15 9.50
N PHE A 138 -4.45 -9.15 8.94
CA PHE A 138 -3.89 -7.82 8.81
C PHE A 138 -4.14 -7.04 10.10
N MET A 139 -3.05 -6.61 10.72
CA MET A 139 -3.08 -5.84 11.95
C MET A 139 -2.96 -4.36 11.60
N VAL A 140 -3.78 -3.55 12.25
CA VAL A 140 -3.65 -2.08 12.31
C VAL A 140 -3.54 -1.75 13.80
N GLY A 141 -2.46 -1.11 14.24
CA GLY A 141 -2.19 -0.92 15.67
C GLY A 141 -2.33 -2.22 16.48
N LYS A 142 -3.13 -2.20 17.56
CA LYS A 142 -3.48 -3.40 18.37
C LYS A 142 -4.62 -4.25 17.78
N TYR A 143 -5.29 -3.78 16.74
CA TYR A 143 -6.54 -4.36 16.26
C TYR A 143 -6.29 -5.27 15.06
N SER A 144 -6.89 -6.45 15.08
CA SER A 144 -6.92 -7.37 13.93
C SER A 144 -8.12 -7.07 13.04
N LEU A 145 -7.91 -7.03 11.72
CA LEU A 145 -8.99 -6.98 10.73
C LEU A 145 -9.38 -8.38 10.22
N GLY A 146 -8.86 -9.44 10.83
CA GLY A 146 -9.05 -10.82 10.39
C GLY A 146 -8.28 -11.15 9.11
N LYS A 147 -8.53 -12.36 8.57
CA LYS A 147 -7.91 -12.84 7.33
C LYS A 147 -8.46 -12.07 6.13
N ILE A 148 -7.60 -11.30 5.49
CA ILE A 148 -7.97 -10.53 4.29
C ILE A 148 -7.84 -11.40 3.05
N ASN A 149 -8.92 -11.47 2.27
CA ASN A 149 -8.91 -12.04 0.92
C ASN A 149 -9.54 -11.03 -0.03
N VAL A 150 -8.68 -10.27 -0.71
CA VAL A 150 -9.10 -9.19 -1.61
C VAL A 150 -9.95 -9.71 -2.78
N ALA A 151 -9.74 -10.95 -3.22
CA ALA A 151 -10.56 -11.56 -4.27
C ALA A 151 -12.01 -11.81 -3.82
N LYS A 152 -12.25 -12.03 -2.51
CA LYS A 152 -13.62 -12.11 -1.95
C LYS A 152 -14.27 -10.74 -1.85
N GLU A 153 -13.52 -9.66 -1.69
CA GLU A 153 -14.07 -8.29 -1.61
C GLU A 153 -14.70 -7.81 -2.92
N ILE A 154 -14.29 -8.39 -4.06
CA ILE A 154 -14.91 -8.15 -5.37
C ILE A 154 -16.39 -8.61 -5.39
N THR A 155 -16.82 -9.46 -4.44
CA THR A 155 -18.16 -10.07 -4.39
C THR A 155 -19.16 -9.41 -3.41
N ASN A 156 -18.96 -8.15 -3.02
CA ASN A 156 -19.96 -7.31 -2.34
C ASN A 156 -20.43 -7.72 -0.92
N LYS A 157 -19.68 -8.52 -0.14
CA LYS A 157 -20.00 -8.70 1.30
C LYS A 157 -19.26 -7.68 2.17
N PRO A 158 -19.95 -6.83 2.95
CA PRO A 158 -19.30 -5.95 3.92
C PRO A 158 -18.60 -6.79 4.99
N PHE A 159 -17.43 -6.34 5.44
CA PHE A 159 -16.80 -6.86 6.65
C PHE A 159 -17.76 -6.69 7.81
N ILE A 160 -18.17 -7.81 8.42
CA ILE A 160 -18.74 -7.83 9.75
C ILE A 160 -17.58 -8.16 10.67
N PHE A 161 -17.14 -7.20 11.48
CA PHE A 161 -16.28 -7.47 12.62
C PHE A 161 -17.12 -8.26 13.62
N THR A 162 -16.84 -9.55 13.77
CA THR A 162 -17.36 -10.38 14.87
C THR A 162 -16.27 -10.59 15.89
#